data_AF-A0AA35TFT6-F1
#
_entry.id   AF-A0AA35TFT6-F1
#
_cell.length_a   1.000
_cell.length_b   1.000
_cell.length_c   1.000
_cell.angle_alpha   90.00
_cell.angle_beta   90.00
_cell.angle_gamma   90.00
#
_symmetry.space_group_name_H-M   'P 1'
#
loop_
_entity.id
_entity.type
_entity.pdbx_description
1 polymer ?
#
loop_
_entity_poly.entity_id
_entity_poly.type
_entity_poly.pdbx_seq_one_letter_code
_entity_poly.pdbx_strand_id
1 'polypeptide(L)'
;MSSIETGSRRSVTDSLSRSHPPKSLSYVTPGAGCTAVIVALVEGRGLAKGEIGMASFDLKRPEVILSQFSDSQTYTQVMMKLQVMQPIEVLMPSTACEAGNMTVLFKMISNMIKTANMVTVHRKYFNEAKGLSYIKELCLLEYRTVELEVSTKYYCLATAAALIKYVEYIQDAVYAPGFLKVTFQGSENTAMIARLLRSNILQPSCDTETIHLRQECVKGQCTILMCHGISKRETVQSPCCENPHQQLSRIP
;
A
#
# COMPACT_ATOMS: atom_id res chain seq x y z
N MET A 1 66.70 -2.13 -24.01
CA MET A 1 65.44 -1.42 -23.74
C MET A 1 64.57 -2.38 -22.94
N SER A 2 64.79 -2.58 -21.62
CA SER A 2 64.28 -1.77 -20.48
C SER A 2 62.74 -1.62 -20.54
N SER A 3 61.90 -2.05 -19.59
CA SER A 3 62.10 -2.35 -18.17
C SER A 3 60.99 -3.27 -17.63
N ILE A 4 61.30 -3.89 -16.49
CA ILE A 4 60.41 -4.55 -15.52
C ILE A 4 59.87 -3.48 -14.55
N GLU A 5 58.63 -3.62 -14.04
CA GLU A 5 58.15 -3.24 -12.68
C GLU A 5 56.66 -3.64 -12.56
N THR A 6 56.30 -4.67 -11.77
CA THR A 6 55.85 -4.69 -10.35
C THR A 6 54.46 -4.12 -10.07
N GLY A 7 53.71 -4.84 -9.23
CA GLY A 7 52.25 -4.75 -9.14
C GLY A 7 51.68 -3.70 -8.19
N SER A 8 50.35 -3.64 -8.14
CA SER A 8 49.63 -3.12 -6.98
C SER A 8 48.18 -3.61 -7.01
N ARG A 9 47.81 -4.41 -6.00
CA ARG A 9 46.42 -4.67 -5.62
C ARG A 9 45.78 -3.34 -5.22
N ARG A 10 44.63 -3.00 -5.81
CA ARG A 10 43.71 -2.02 -5.21
C ARG A 10 42.30 -2.58 -5.21
N SER A 11 41.89 -2.91 -3.99
CA SER A 11 40.53 -3.09 -3.50
C SER A 11 39.64 -1.94 -3.95
N VAL A 12 38.61 -2.23 -4.75
CA VAL A 12 37.50 -1.31 -4.97
C VAL A 12 36.52 -1.55 -3.82
N THR A 13 36.54 -0.64 -2.86
CA THR A 13 35.61 -0.59 -1.74
C THR A 13 34.22 -0.23 -2.25
N ASP A 14 33.28 -1.12 -1.94
CA ASP A 14 31.84 -1.01 -2.11
C ASP A 14 31.29 0.17 -1.29
N SER A 15 30.97 1.29 -1.95
CA SER A 15 30.31 2.43 -1.32
C SER A 15 28.81 2.39 -1.61
N LEU A 16 28.09 1.60 -0.80
CA LEU A 16 26.63 1.57 -0.73
C LEU A 16 26.09 2.94 -0.29
N SER A 17 25.55 3.72 -1.22
CA SER A 17 24.75 4.91 -0.94
C SER A 17 23.40 4.49 -0.35
N ARG A 18 23.34 4.46 0.98
CA ARG A 18 22.17 4.07 1.78
C ARG A 18 21.19 5.25 1.88
N SER A 19 20.37 5.47 0.84
CA SER A 19 19.29 6.47 0.88
C SER A 19 18.17 5.99 1.81
N HIS A 20 18.25 6.40 3.07
CA HIS A 20 17.11 6.30 4.00
C HIS A 20 16.12 7.41 3.67
N PRO A 21 14.80 7.14 3.60
CA PRO A 21 13.82 8.21 3.61
C PRO A 21 13.85 8.91 4.98
N PRO A 22 13.64 10.24 5.03
CA PRO A 22 13.66 10.98 6.28
C PRO A 22 12.54 10.49 7.21
N LYS A 23 12.93 10.07 8.42
CA LYS A 23 12.01 9.87 9.55
C LYS A 23 11.59 11.24 10.08
N SER A 24 10.38 11.66 9.75
CA SER A 24 9.48 12.52 10.54
C SER A 24 8.44 13.10 9.58
N LEU A 25 7.31 12.41 9.42
CA LEU A 25 6.13 13.02 8.81
C LEU A 25 5.37 13.72 9.93
N SER A 26 5.72 14.97 10.20
CA SER A 26 4.84 15.86 10.97
C SER A 26 3.58 16.06 10.13
N TYR A 27 2.47 15.43 10.56
CA TYR A 27 1.15 15.72 10.01
C TYR A 27 0.82 17.17 10.34
N VAL A 28 1.16 18.09 9.42
CA VAL A 28 0.59 19.43 9.39
C VAL A 28 -0.90 19.22 9.18
N THR A 29 -1.73 19.59 10.15
CA THR A 29 -3.20 19.56 10.02
C THR A 29 -3.61 20.49 8.88
N PRO A 30 -4.05 19.98 7.71
CA PRO A 30 -4.64 20.84 6.71
C PRO A 30 -6.14 20.90 6.99
N GLY A 31 -6.73 22.08 6.80
CA GLY A 31 -8.16 22.30 6.91
C GLY A 31 -9.00 21.28 6.12
N ALA A 32 -10.28 21.21 6.51
CA ALA A 32 -11.30 20.34 5.93
C ALA A 32 -11.16 20.15 4.41
N GLY A 33 -10.69 18.99 3.96
CA GLY A 33 -10.63 18.64 2.54
C GLY A 33 -9.62 17.58 2.12
N CYS A 34 -8.55 17.30 2.88
CA CYS A 34 -7.53 16.36 2.42
C CYS A 34 -7.95 14.89 2.56
N THR A 35 -7.92 14.13 1.47
CA THR A 35 -7.95 12.65 1.52
C THR A 35 -6.67 12.14 2.18
N ALA A 36 -6.75 10.98 2.85
CA ALA A 36 -5.58 10.32 3.44
C ALA A 36 -5.49 8.88 2.92
N VAL A 37 -5.72 8.70 1.63
CA VAL A 37 -5.82 7.38 1.01
C VAL A 37 -4.45 6.98 0.45
N ILE A 38 -4.01 5.77 0.79
CA ILE A 38 -2.83 5.12 0.18
C ILE A 38 -3.33 4.01 -0.74
N VAL A 39 -2.78 3.90 -1.94
CA VAL A 39 -3.17 2.88 -2.93
C VAL A 39 -1.97 2.02 -3.28
N ALA A 40 -2.13 0.69 -3.31
CA ALA A 40 -1.17 -0.23 -3.90
C ALA A 40 -1.68 -0.79 -5.23
N LEU A 41 -0.81 -0.90 -6.22
CA LEU A 41 -1.18 -1.25 -7.59
C LEU A 41 -0.18 -2.20 -8.26
N VAL A 42 -0.69 -3.23 -8.95
CA VAL A 42 0.10 -4.17 -9.77
C VAL A 42 -0.62 -4.47 -11.08
N GLU A 43 0.14 -4.56 -12.17
CA GLU A 43 -0.31 -5.14 -13.44
C GLU A 43 0.25 -6.55 -13.61
N GLY A 44 -0.60 -7.46 -14.09
CA GLY A 44 -0.21 -8.82 -14.44
C GLY A 44 0.76 -8.90 -15.62
N ARG A 45 1.43 -10.05 -15.75
CA ARG A 45 2.41 -10.32 -16.81
C ARG A 45 2.03 -11.59 -17.57
N GLY A 46 2.60 -11.76 -18.76
CA GLY A 46 2.34 -12.93 -19.59
C GLY A 46 0.86 -13.06 -19.98
N LEU A 47 0.26 -14.21 -19.71
CA LEU A 47 -1.16 -14.50 -20.00
C LEU A 47 -2.13 -13.61 -19.22
N ALA A 48 -1.68 -12.98 -18.14
CA ALA A 48 -2.48 -12.07 -17.33
C ALA A 48 -2.14 -10.58 -17.58
N LYS A 49 -1.44 -10.27 -18.67
CA LYS A 49 -1.15 -8.88 -19.06
C LYS A 49 -2.46 -8.12 -19.24
N GLY A 50 -2.53 -6.91 -18.67
CA GLY A 50 -3.75 -6.09 -18.65
C GLY A 50 -4.67 -6.36 -17.46
N GLU A 51 -4.45 -7.42 -16.68
CA GLU A 51 -5.15 -7.61 -15.41
C GLU A 51 -4.51 -6.73 -14.33
N ILE A 52 -5.33 -5.93 -13.65
CA ILE A 52 -4.91 -4.99 -12.62
C ILE A 52 -5.37 -5.48 -11.26
N GLY A 53 -4.45 -5.57 -10.31
CA GLY A 53 -4.75 -5.62 -8.88
C GLY A 53 -4.59 -4.25 -8.25
N MET A 54 -5.54 -3.87 -7.42
CA MET A 54 -5.50 -2.62 -6.68
C MET A 54 -6.08 -2.83 -5.27
N ALA A 55 -5.43 -2.23 -4.28
CA ALA A 55 -5.93 -2.10 -2.93
C ALA A 55 -5.81 -0.65 -2.49
N SER A 56 -6.80 -0.10 -1.79
CA SER A 56 -6.73 1.22 -1.17
C SER A 56 -6.99 1.13 0.33
N PHE A 57 -6.35 2.02 1.09
CA PHE A 57 -6.45 2.11 2.54
C PHE A 57 -6.68 3.58 2.91
N ASP A 58 -7.78 3.89 3.58
CA ASP A 58 -8.03 5.22 4.13
C ASP A 58 -7.35 5.33 5.51
N LEU A 59 -6.40 6.25 5.71
CA LEU A 59 -5.75 6.41 7.01
C LEU A 59 -6.67 7.06 8.06
N LYS A 60 -7.82 7.62 7.66
CA LYS A 60 -8.81 8.20 8.57
C LYS A 60 -9.81 7.15 9.05
N ARG A 61 -10.10 6.13 8.24
CA ARG A 61 -11.10 5.10 8.51
C ARG A 61 -10.43 3.74 8.33
N PRO A 62 -10.53 2.78 9.26
CA PRO A 62 -9.89 1.46 9.12
C PRO A 62 -10.58 0.61 8.03
N GLU A 63 -10.56 1.07 6.79
CA GLU A 63 -11.23 0.50 5.63
C GLU A 63 -10.22 0.21 4.53
N VAL A 64 -10.26 -1.03 4.05
CA VAL A 64 -9.51 -1.51 2.91
C VAL A 64 -10.49 -1.86 1.79
N ILE A 65 -10.28 -1.25 0.62
CA ILE A 65 -11.06 -1.57 -0.58
C ILE A 65 -10.16 -2.31 -1.55
N LEU A 66 -10.54 -3.53 -1.89
CA LEU A 66 -9.85 -4.38 -2.84
C LEU A 66 -10.55 -4.32 -4.19
N SER A 67 -9.79 -4.36 -5.26
CA SER A 67 -10.35 -4.51 -6.61
C SER A 67 -9.39 -5.26 -7.52
N GLN A 68 -9.97 -6.05 -8.42
CA GLN A 68 -9.24 -6.69 -9.50
C GLN A 68 -10.06 -6.62 -10.77
N PHE A 69 -9.47 -6.13 -11.85
CA PHE A 69 -10.17 -5.92 -13.12
C PHE A 69 -9.20 -5.93 -14.29
N SER A 70 -9.68 -6.30 -15.47
CA SER A 70 -8.94 -6.12 -16.71
C SER A 70 -9.06 -4.68 -17.20
N ASP A 71 -7.96 -4.10 -17.67
CA ASP A 71 -7.91 -2.77 -18.26
C ASP A 71 -7.29 -2.80 -19.66
N SER A 72 -7.51 -1.73 -20.43
CA SER A 72 -6.87 -1.55 -21.73
C SER A 72 -5.46 -0.99 -21.56
N GLN A 73 -4.72 -0.88 -22.67
CA GLN A 73 -3.39 -0.24 -22.69
C GLN A 73 -3.42 1.25 -22.33
N THR A 74 -4.61 1.88 -22.30
CA THR A 74 -4.80 3.27 -21.88
C THR A 74 -5.09 3.41 -20.38
N TYR A 75 -5.22 2.28 -19.66
CA TYR A 75 -5.43 2.22 -18.22
C TYR A 75 -6.55 3.14 -17.70
N THR A 76 -7.63 3.25 -18.48
CA THR A 76 -8.70 4.22 -18.21
C THR A 76 -9.36 3.94 -16.86
N GLN A 77 -9.56 2.66 -16.51
CA GLN A 77 -10.19 2.29 -15.24
C GLN A 77 -9.29 2.59 -14.05
N VAL A 78 -7.98 2.32 -14.17
CA VAL A 78 -6.99 2.73 -13.18
C VAL A 78 -7.01 4.25 -12.95
N MET A 79 -6.93 5.04 -14.03
CA MET A 79 -6.89 6.50 -13.93
C MET A 79 -8.16 7.05 -13.26
N MET A 80 -9.34 6.56 -13.65
CA MET A 80 -10.61 6.97 -13.04
C MET A 80 -10.63 6.64 -11.55
N LYS A 81 -10.22 5.43 -11.14
CA LYS A 81 -10.19 5.06 -9.73
C LYS A 81 -9.23 5.94 -8.93
N LEU A 82 -8.03 6.20 -9.43
CA LEU A 82 -7.06 7.07 -8.77
C LEU A 82 -7.56 8.52 -8.66
N GLN A 83 -8.22 9.04 -9.69
CA GLN A 83 -8.82 10.39 -9.65
C GLN A 83 -9.92 10.53 -8.61
N VAL A 84 -10.75 9.48 -8.43
CA VAL A 84 -11.81 9.47 -7.40
C VAL A 84 -11.23 9.36 -6.00
N MET A 85 -10.25 8.46 -5.81
CA MET A 85 -9.67 8.23 -4.49
C MET A 85 -8.74 9.36 -4.04
N GLN A 86 -8.19 10.13 -4.99
CA GLN A 86 -7.19 11.18 -4.75
C GLN A 86 -6.13 10.72 -3.74
N PRO A 87 -5.34 9.68 -4.05
CA PRO A 87 -4.39 9.14 -3.08
C PRO A 87 -3.29 10.14 -2.76
N ILE A 88 -2.78 10.08 -1.52
CA ILE A 88 -1.57 10.80 -1.11
C ILE A 88 -0.31 10.02 -1.52
N GLU A 89 -0.41 8.70 -1.62
CA GLU A 89 0.68 7.80 -2.01
C GLU A 89 0.17 6.67 -2.90
N VAL A 90 0.94 6.33 -3.93
CA VAL A 90 0.72 5.18 -4.80
C VAL A 90 1.92 4.23 -4.73
N LEU A 91 1.69 3.05 -4.16
CA LEU A 91 2.66 1.98 -4.01
C LEU A 91 2.66 1.08 -5.24
N MET A 92 3.83 0.85 -5.82
CA MET A 92 4.03 -0.15 -6.88
C MET A 92 5.24 -1.03 -6.57
N PRO A 93 5.36 -2.25 -7.13
CA PRO A 93 6.56 -3.05 -6.97
C PRO A 93 7.80 -2.31 -7.48
N SER A 94 8.96 -2.51 -6.86
CA SER A 94 10.24 -1.97 -7.33
C SER A 94 10.54 -2.33 -8.78
N THR A 95 10.10 -3.51 -9.23
CA THR A 95 10.20 -3.97 -10.63
C THR A 95 9.35 -3.15 -11.62
N ALA A 96 8.49 -2.24 -11.14
CA ALA A 96 7.76 -1.29 -11.99
C ALA A 96 8.63 -0.08 -12.37
N CYS A 97 9.73 0.15 -11.64
CA CYS A 97 10.70 1.22 -11.86
C CYS A 97 12.09 0.72 -11.45
N GLU A 98 12.68 -0.12 -12.31
CA GLU A 98 13.97 -0.78 -12.05
C GLU A 98 15.06 -0.22 -12.97
N ALA A 99 16.18 0.22 -12.40
CA ALA A 99 17.31 0.78 -13.14
C ALA A 99 16.96 1.90 -14.15
N GLY A 100 15.98 2.75 -13.80
CA GLY A 100 15.48 3.83 -14.68
C GLY A 100 14.44 3.39 -15.72
N ASN A 101 14.22 2.08 -15.89
CA ASN A 101 13.17 1.55 -16.74
C ASN A 101 11.84 1.48 -15.98
N MET A 102 10.97 2.43 -16.27
CA MET A 102 9.60 2.46 -15.75
C MET A 102 8.65 1.73 -16.71
N THR A 103 7.71 0.96 -16.15
CA THR A 103 6.61 0.38 -16.93
C THR A 103 5.72 1.48 -17.50
N VAL A 104 4.95 1.15 -18.54
CA VAL A 104 3.99 2.09 -19.16
C VAL A 104 3.01 2.61 -18.11
N LEU A 105 2.47 1.71 -17.27
CA LEU A 105 1.56 2.06 -16.20
C LEU A 105 2.19 3.01 -15.18
N PHE A 106 3.41 2.73 -14.72
CA PHE A 106 4.11 3.59 -13.76
C PHE A 106 4.30 5.01 -14.33
N LYS A 107 4.77 5.10 -15.58
CA LYS A 107 4.93 6.39 -16.28
C LYS A 107 3.60 7.13 -16.36
N MET A 108 2.54 6.46 -16.80
CA MET A 108 1.23 7.08 -16.96
C MET A 108 0.69 7.62 -15.64
N ILE A 109 0.73 6.83 -14.55
CA ILE A 109 0.27 7.28 -13.24
C ILE A 109 1.10 8.46 -12.75
N SER A 110 2.44 8.36 -12.81
CA SER A 110 3.34 9.44 -12.37
C SER A 110 3.15 10.74 -13.17
N ASN A 111 2.66 10.66 -14.42
CA ASN A 111 2.38 11.81 -15.27
C ASN A 111 1.01 12.41 -15.01
N MET A 112 -0.01 11.59 -14.78
CA MET A 112 -1.39 12.05 -14.65
C MET A 112 -1.77 12.41 -13.21
N ILE A 113 -1.21 11.74 -12.21
CA ILE A 113 -1.57 11.89 -10.79
C ILE A 113 -0.43 12.60 -10.05
N LYS A 114 -0.27 13.91 -10.31
CA LYS A 114 0.83 14.73 -9.75
C LYS A 114 0.68 15.03 -8.25
N THR A 115 -0.51 14.83 -7.69
CA THR A 115 -0.80 15.08 -6.27
C THR A 115 -0.38 13.94 -5.36
N ALA A 116 -0.09 12.75 -5.92
CA ALA A 116 0.29 11.57 -5.16
C ALA A 116 1.80 11.33 -5.25
N ASN A 117 2.41 10.91 -4.14
CA ASN A 117 3.79 10.45 -4.14
C ASN A 117 3.86 9.01 -4.67
N MET A 118 4.71 8.79 -5.68
CA MET A 118 5.00 7.44 -6.17
C MET A 118 6.02 6.77 -5.26
N VAL A 119 5.67 5.61 -4.70
CA VAL A 119 6.53 4.84 -3.79
C VAL A 119 6.73 3.45 -4.36
N THR A 120 7.98 2.99 -4.40
CA THR A 120 8.30 1.61 -4.80
C THR A 120 8.51 0.72 -3.58
N VAL A 121 7.83 -0.43 -3.55
CA VAL A 121 7.95 -1.44 -2.50
C VAL A 121 8.55 -2.71 -3.09
N HIS A 122 9.44 -3.38 -2.35
CA HIS A 122 10.10 -4.59 -2.86
C HIS A 122 9.08 -5.68 -3.26
N ARG A 123 9.26 -6.30 -4.43
CA ARG A 123 8.31 -7.27 -5.02
C ARG A 123 7.90 -8.41 -4.07
N LYS A 124 8.79 -8.81 -3.16
CA LYS A 124 8.56 -9.84 -2.13
C LYS A 124 7.36 -9.56 -1.21
N TYR A 125 6.97 -8.30 -1.04
CA TYR A 125 5.82 -7.91 -0.21
C TYR A 125 4.49 -8.03 -0.95
N PHE A 126 4.51 -8.13 -2.28
CA PHE A 126 3.32 -8.37 -3.08
C PHE A 126 3.02 -9.87 -3.13
N ASN A 127 2.46 -10.42 -2.08
CA ASN A 127 2.31 -11.86 -1.89
C ASN A 127 0.84 -12.21 -1.65
N GLU A 128 0.24 -12.94 -2.59
CA GLU A 128 -1.18 -13.32 -2.54
C GLU A 128 -1.53 -14.10 -1.27
N ALA A 129 -0.77 -15.16 -0.95
CA ALA A 129 -1.02 -15.98 0.23
C ALA A 129 -0.99 -15.16 1.54
N LYS A 130 -0.02 -14.25 1.69
CA LYS A 130 0.02 -13.33 2.83
C LYS A 130 -1.16 -12.36 2.83
N GLY A 131 -1.56 -11.88 1.66
CA GLY A 131 -2.72 -11.01 1.51
C GLY A 131 -3.99 -11.70 2.01
N LEU A 132 -4.19 -12.96 1.63
CA LEU A 132 -5.34 -13.74 2.08
C LEU A 132 -5.28 -13.99 3.60
N SER A 133 -4.11 -14.29 4.14
CA SER A 133 -3.92 -14.41 5.60
C SER A 133 -4.27 -13.12 6.34
N TYR A 134 -3.82 -11.95 5.85
CA TYR A 134 -4.14 -10.67 6.47
C TYR A 134 -5.64 -10.35 6.42
N ILE A 135 -6.32 -10.67 5.32
CA ILE A 135 -7.77 -10.48 5.23
C ILE A 135 -8.49 -11.38 6.24
N LYS A 136 -8.12 -12.65 6.35
CA LYS A 136 -8.69 -13.60 7.32
C LYS A 136 -8.58 -13.16 8.77
N GLU A 137 -7.42 -12.59 9.12
CA GLU A 137 -7.09 -12.18 10.47
C GLU A 137 -7.67 -10.81 10.81
N LEU A 138 -7.50 -9.82 9.94
CA LEU A 138 -7.79 -8.42 10.24
C LEU A 138 -9.22 -8.02 9.87
N CYS A 139 -9.94 -8.78 9.05
CA CYS A 139 -11.28 -8.38 8.61
C CYS A 139 -12.33 -8.52 9.72
N LEU A 140 -13.14 -7.46 9.90
CA LEU A 140 -14.33 -7.44 10.75
C LEU A 140 -15.27 -8.60 10.45
N LEU A 141 -15.90 -9.15 11.49
CA LEU A 141 -16.74 -10.34 11.39
C LEU A 141 -17.88 -10.17 10.37
N GLU A 142 -18.49 -8.98 10.33
CA GLU A 142 -19.62 -8.66 9.44
C GLU A 142 -19.21 -8.57 7.97
N TYR A 143 -17.89 -8.49 7.68
CA TYR A 143 -17.34 -8.36 6.33
C TYR A 143 -16.57 -9.59 5.87
N ARG A 144 -16.57 -10.70 6.64
CA ARG A 144 -15.79 -11.91 6.30
C ARG A 144 -16.16 -12.56 4.98
N THR A 145 -17.36 -12.31 4.44
CA THR A 145 -17.76 -12.83 3.12
C THR A 145 -16.80 -12.42 2.00
N VAL A 146 -16.11 -11.28 2.17
CA VAL A 146 -15.08 -10.80 1.23
C VAL A 146 -13.98 -11.82 1.00
N GLU A 147 -13.64 -12.64 2.00
CA GLU A 147 -12.63 -13.70 1.89
C GLU A 147 -12.95 -14.68 0.76
N LEU A 148 -14.23 -15.09 0.65
CA LEU A 148 -14.69 -16.02 -0.37
C LEU A 148 -14.57 -15.39 -1.76
N GLU A 149 -14.95 -14.12 -1.90
CA GLU A 149 -14.92 -13.36 -3.16
C GLU A 149 -13.50 -13.18 -3.70
N VAL A 150 -12.53 -12.91 -2.82
CA VAL A 150 -11.15 -12.61 -3.22
C VAL A 150 -10.23 -13.82 -3.23
N SER A 151 -10.67 -14.98 -2.74
CA SER A 151 -9.86 -16.20 -2.60
C SER A 151 -9.12 -16.64 -3.87
N THR A 152 -9.65 -16.29 -5.04
CA THR A 152 -9.07 -16.61 -6.37
C THR A 152 -8.44 -15.40 -7.07
N LYS A 153 -8.41 -14.24 -6.41
CA LYS A 153 -8.01 -12.95 -6.98
C LYS A 153 -6.57 -12.58 -6.62
N TYR A 154 -5.64 -13.24 -7.30
CA TYR A 154 -4.21 -13.14 -7.03
C TYR A 154 -3.68 -11.69 -6.92
N TYR A 155 -4.05 -10.80 -7.84
CA TYR A 155 -3.45 -9.47 -7.93
C TYR A 155 -4.00 -8.51 -6.87
N CYS A 156 -5.28 -8.59 -6.51
CA CYS A 156 -5.79 -7.78 -5.39
C CYS A 156 -5.27 -8.29 -4.05
N LEU A 157 -5.12 -9.61 -3.87
CA LEU A 157 -4.50 -10.18 -2.67
C LEU A 157 -3.04 -9.77 -2.52
N ALA A 158 -2.26 -9.83 -3.61
CA ALA A 158 -0.87 -9.39 -3.60
C ALA A 158 -0.72 -7.90 -3.27
N THR A 159 -1.61 -7.04 -3.77
CA THR A 159 -1.60 -5.60 -3.44
C THR A 159 -2.06 -5.33 -2.02
N ALA A 160 -3.05 -6.06 -1.50
CA ALA A 160 -3.47 -5.98 -0.10
C ALA A 160 -2.30 -6.29 0.85
N ALA A 161 -1.53 -7.34 0.57
CA ALA A 161 -0.38 -7.73 1.37
C ALA A 161 0.66 -6.61 1.49
N ALA A 162 1.01 -5.99 0.36
CA ALA A 162 1.99 -4.91 0.33
C ALA A 162 1.46 -3.65 1.03
N LEU A 163 0.18 -3.32 0.80
CA LEU A 163 -0.46 -2.13 1.36
C LEU A 163 -0.55 -2.18 2.87
N ILE A 164 -1.11 -3.24 3.43
CA ILE A 164 -1.27 -3.41 4.88
C ILE A 164 0.10 -3.36 5.55
N LYS A 165 1.10 -4.08 5.00
CA LYS A 165 2.45 -4.09 5.57
C LYS A 165 3.14 -2.73 5.50
N TYR A 166 2.89 -1.96 4.45
CA TYR A 166 3.41 -0.61 4.30
C TYR A 166 2.77 0.35 5.31
N VAL A 167 1.45 0.29 5.49
CA VAL A 167 0.73 1.12 6.46
C VAL A 167 1.21 0.83 7.89
N GLU A 168 1.35 -0.45 8.26
CA GLU A 168 1.94 -0.85 9.54
C GLU A 168 3.35 -0.28 9.74
N TYR A 169 4.16 -0.26 8.67
CA TYR A 169 5.53 0.24 8.72
C TYR A 169 5.58 1.75 8.95
N ILE A 170 4.77 2.54 8.23
CA ILE A 170 4.78 4.00 8.36
C ILE A 170 4.13 4.48 9.67
N GLN A 171 3.16 3.73 10.21
CA GLN A 171 2.52 4.03 11.49
C GLN A 171 3.27 3.48 12.70
N ASP A 172 4.31 2.67 12.47
CA ASP A 172 5.04 1.92 13.51
C ASP A 172 4.11 1.12 14.43
N ALA A 173 3.15 0.44 13.82
CA ALA A 173 2.09 -0.24 14.54
C ALA A 173 1.63 -1.52 13.86
N VAL A 174 0.84 -2.31 14.58
CA VAL A 174 0.20 -3.53 14.10
C VAL A 174 -1.29 -3.44 14.36
N TYR A 175 -2.08 -3.88 13.38
CA TYR A 175 -3.54 -3.92 13.48
C TYR A 175 -4.00 -5.15 14.26
N ALA A 176 -4.95 -4.95 15.17
CA ALA A 176 -5.59 -6.03 15.89
C ALA A 176 -6.44 -6.90 14.95
N PRO A 177 -6.61 -8.20 15.24
CA PRO A 177 -7.54 -9.06 14.52
C PRO A 177 -8.95 -8.48 14.50
N GLY A 178 -9.64 -8.59 13.36
CA GLY A 178 -11.00 -8.11 13.19
C GLY A 178 -11.20 -6.60 13.25
N PHE A 179 -10.17 -5.78 13.02
CA PHE A 179 -10.27 -4.32 13.12
C PHE A 179 -10.58 -3.61 11.78
N LEU A 180 -10.26 -4.23 10.66
CA LEU A 180 -10.39 -3.61 9.34
C LEU A 180 -11.72 -3.97 8.70
N LYS A 181 -12.44 -2.96 8.21
CA LYS A 181 -13.51 -3.17 7.24
C LYS A 181 -12.86 -3.48 5.89
N VAL A 182 -13.03 -4.68 5.38
CA VAL A 182 -12.49 -5.07 4.07
C VAL A 182 -13.63 -5.30 3.10
N THR A 183 -13.58 -4.65 1.95
CA THR A 183 -14.59 -4.80 0.88
C THR A 183 -13.92 -5.10 -0.45
N PHE A 184 -14.62 -5.82 -1.32
CA PHE A 184 -14.18 -6.05 -2.69
C PHE A 184 -15.09 -5.31 -3.68
N GLN A 185 -14.48 -4.70 -4.68
CA GLN A 185 -15.15 -4.06 -5.79
C GLN A 185 -14.71 -4.74 -7.09
N GLY A 186 -15.62 -5.52 -7.67
CA GLY A 186 -15.43 -6.15 -8.97
C GLY A 186 -15.48 -5.16 -10.14
N SER A 187 -15.44 -5.72 -11.35
CA SER A 187 -15.46 -4.95 -12.61
C SER A 187 -16.74 -4.15 -12.81
N GLU A 188 -17.89 -4.68 -12.38
CA GLU A 188 -19.23 -4.09 -12.52
C GLU A 188 -19.35 -2.75 -11.79
N ASN A 189 -18.75 -2.63 -10.61
CA ASN A 189 -18.71 -1.38 -9.86
C ASN A 189 -17.87 -0.33 -10.59
N THR A 190 -16.84 -0.73 -11.32
CA THR A 190 -15.96 0.21 -12.04
C THR A 190 -16.66 0.80 -13.26
N ALA A 191 -17.46 0.02 -13.98
CA ALA A 191 -18.33 0.51 -15.05
C ALA A 191 -19.41 1.48 -14.52
N MET A 192 -19.98 1.19 -13.35
CA MET A 192 -20.95 2.07 -12.69
C MET A 192 -20.31 3.39 -12.23
N ILE A 193 -19.11 3.34 -11.64
CA ILE A 193 -18.33 4.53 -11.26
C ILE A 193 -18.01 5.36 -12.50
N ALA A 194 -17.55 4.76 -13.60
CA ALA A 194 -17.28 5.48 -14.85
C ALA A 194 -18.53 6.19 -15.39
N ARG A 195 -19.70 5.54 -15.32
CA ARG A 195 -20.99 6.13 -15.70
C ARG A 195 -21.38 7.28 -14.77
N LEU A 196 -21.27 7.09 -13.46
CA LEU A 196 -21.65 8.10 -12.46
C LEU A 196 -20.70 9.30 -12.45
N LEU A 197 -19.40 9.11 -12.73
CA LEU A 197 -18.43 10.20 -12.88
C LEU A 197 -18.77 11.06 -14.10
N ARG A 198 -19.08 10.43 -15.24
CA ARG A 198 -19.53 11.15 -16.44
C ARG A 198 -20.80 11.96 -16.17
N SER A 199 -21.72 11.43 -15.37
CA SER A 199 -22.97 12.13 -15.06
C SER A 199 -22.87 13.17 -13.94
N ASN A 200 -21.93 13.06 -12.99
CA ASN A 200 -21.86 13.96 -11.82
C ASN A 200 -20.68 14.95 -11.83
N ILE A 201 -19.55 14.63 -12.48
CA ILE A 201 -18.40 15.54 -12.58
C ILE A 201 -18.46 16.37 -13.86
N LEU A 202 -18.94 15.80 -14.98
CA LEU A 202 -19.15 16.58 -16.21
C LEU A 202 -20.51 17.31 -16.20
N GLN A 203 -21.44 16.95 -15.30
CA GLN A 203 -22.76 17.59 -15.13
C GLN A 203 -23.21 17.57 -13.65
N PRO A 204 -22.59 18.36 -12.75
CA PRO A 204 -22.95 18.36 -11.34
C PRO A 204 -24.43 18.73 -11.10
N SER A 205 -25.07 18.06 -10.13
CA SER A 205 -26.44 18.34 -9.70
C SER A 205 -26.52 19.69 -8.98
N CYS A 206 -27.48 20.55 -9.36
CA CYS A 206 -27.72 21.87 -8.73
C CYS A 206 -28.52 21.82 -7.41
N ASP A 207 -28.82 20.62 -6.90
CA ASP A 207 -29.66 20.46 -5.71
C ASP A 207 -28.84 20.58 -4.41
N THR A 208 -29.16 21.59 -3.61
CA THR A 208 -28.41 22.02 -2.42
C THR A 208 -28.66 21.10 -1.22
N GLU A 209 -29.84 20.46 -1.12
CA GLU A 209 -30.17 19.54 -0.03
C GLU A 209 -29.38 18.24 -0.12
N THR A 210 -29.25 17.68 -1.33
CA THR A 210 -28.43 16.50 -1.61
C THR A 210 -26.94 16.75 -1.30
N ILE A 211 -26.45 17.97 -1.51
CA ILE A 211 -25.06 18.36 -1.19
C ILE A 211 -24.85 18.40 0.33
N HIS A 212 -25.78 18.98 1.09
CA HIS A 212 -25.70 19.05 2.55
C HIS A 212 -25.82 17.68 3.22
N LEU A 213 -26.73 16.82 2.74
CA LEU A 213 -26.92 15.47 3.28
C LEU A 213 -25.68 14.58 3.10
N ARG A 214 -24.92 14.78 2.01
CA ARG A 214 -23.63 14.10 1.79
C ARG A 214 -22.52 14.62 2.71
N GLN A 215 -22.53 15.90 3.06
CA GLN A 215 -21.52 16.52 3.93
C GLN A 215 -21.69 16.12 5.41
N GLU A 216 -22.91 15.83 5.85
CA GLU A 216 -23.21 15.36 7.21
C GLU A 216 -22.66 13.94 7.47
N CYS A 217 -22.84 13.00 6.53
CA CYS A 217 -22.31 11.63 6.63
C CYS A 217 -20.77 11.55 6.74
N VAL A 218 -20.06 12.56 6.25
CA VAL A 218 -18.58 12.58 6.24
C VAL A 218 -18.00 13.03 7.59
N LYS A 219 -18.75 13.79 8.40
CA LYS A 219 -18.22 14.50 9.57
C LYS A 219 -18.24 13.73 10.91
N GLY A 220 -18.89 12.57 10.99
CA GLY A 220 -19.34 12.05 12.30
C GLY A 220 -18.54 10.95 13.03
N GLN A 221 -17.45 10.34 12.52
CA GLN A 221 -16.99 9.04 13.12
C GLN A 221 -15.49 8.78 13.33
N CYS A 222 -14.58 9.72 13.07
CA CYS A 222 -13.17 9.31 12.83
C CYS A 222 -12.17 9.25 14.00
N THR A 223 -12.45 9.79 15.19
CA THR A 223 -11.31 10.02 16.13
C THR A 223 -11.14 8.95 17.22
N ILE A 224 -12.17 8.16 17.55
CA ILE A 224 -12.15 7.28 18.74
C ILE A 224 -11.76 5.80 18.42
N LEU A 225 -11.95 5.33 17.18
CA LEU A 225 -11.65 3.92 16.83
C LEU A 225 -10.15 3.61 16.68
N MET A 226 -9.30 4.58 16.35
CA MET A 226 -7.88 4.32 16.04
C MET A 226 -7.07 3.85 17.26
N CYS A 227 -7.44 4.24 18.49
CA CYS A 227 -6.64 3.93 19.67
C CYS A 227 -6.86 2.52 20.24
N HIS A 228 -7.98 1.86 19.94
CA HIS A 228 -8.29 0.54 20.53
C HIS A 228 -7.82 -0.64 19.67
N GLY A 229 -7.57 -0.44 18.38
CA GLY A 229 -7.19 -1.51 17.44
C GLY A 229 -5.76 -1.46 16.93
N ILE A 230 -4.96 -0.48 17.34
CA ILE A 230 -3.59 -0.26 16.87
C ILE A 230 -2.64 -0.38 18.07
N SER A 231 -1.81 -1.43 18.08
CA SER A 231 -0.77 -1.59 19.10
C SER A 231 0.58 -1.12 18.56
N LYS A 232 1.24 -0.20 19.28
CA LYS A 232 2.61 0.24 18.92
C LYS A 232 3.57 -0.92 19.14
N ARG A 233 4.51 -1.12 18.22
CA ARG A 233 5.59 -2.09 18.45
C ARG A 233 6.52 -1.55 19.53
N GLU A 234 6.40 -2.05 20.75
CA GLU A 234 7.46 -1.90 21.73
C GLU A 234 8.73 -2.55 21.15
N THR A 235 9.77 -1.74 21.00
CA THR A 235 11.09 -2.24 20.62
C THR A 235 11.58 -3.07 21.79
N VAL A 236 11.49 -4.40 21.68
CA VAL A 236 12.12 -5.30 22.66
C VAL A 236 13.62 -5.06 22.56
N GLN A 237 14.12 -4.21 23.46
CA GLN A 237 15.53 -4.06 23.72
C GLN A 237 15.97 -5.38 24.35
N SER A 238 16.73 -6.16 23.60
CA SER A 238 17.29 -7.42 24.05
C SER A 238 18.05 -7.20 25.36
N PRO A 239 17.79 -8.00 26.41
CA PRO A 239 18.65 -7.99 27.58
C PRO A 239 20.05 -8.43 27.15
N CYS A 240 21.05 -7.69 27.59
CA CYS A 240 22.46 -8.00 27.38
C CYS A 240 22.73 -9.44 27.84
N CYS A 241 23.39 -10.23 26.99
CA CYS A 241 23.90 -11.54 27.38
C CYS A 241 24.92 -11.37 28.52
N GLU A 242 24.51 -11.70 29.74
CA GLU A 242 25.42 -11.98 30.84
C GLU A 242 26.23 -13.25 30.52
N ASN A 243 27.51 -13.18 30.84
CA ASN A 243 28.53 -14.17 30.57
C ASN A 243 28.68 -15.07 31.81
N PRO A 244 28.54 -16.40 31.73
CA PRO A 244 28.99 -17.29 32.80
C PRO A 244 30.16 -18.16 32.33
N HIS A 245 31.38 -17.71 32.61
CA HIS A 245 32.49 -18.61 32.91
C HIS A 245 32.37 -19.06 34.38
N GLN A 246 32.73 -20.34 34.65
CA GLN A 246 32.64 -21.09 35.92
C GLN A 246 31.24 -21.67 36.16
N GLN A 247 31.01 -22.97 36.33
CA GLN A 247 31.76 -24.10 36.88
C GLN A 247 31.26 -25.38 36.17
N LEU A 248 32.14 -26.32 35.83
CA LEU A 248 31.89 -27.76 36.03
C LEU A 248 33.20 -28.53 35.82
N SER A 249 33.87 -28.85 36.91
CA SER A 249 34.86 -29.91 36.96
C SER A 249 34.41 -30.93 37.99
N ARG A 250 34.46 -32.21 37.59
CA ARG A 250 34.33 -33.44 38.39
C ARG A 250 32.91 -34.00 38.52
N ILE A 251 32.69 -35.05 37.74
CA ILE A 251 31.93 -36.25 38.14
C ILE A 251 32.95 -37.40 38.07
N PRO A 252 32.94 -38.36 39.02
CA PRO A 252 33.85 -39.51 39.02
C PRO A 252 33.70 -40.42 37.80
#